data_AF-A0A537UWE9-F1
#
_entry.id   AF-A0A537UWE9-F1
#
_cell.length_a   1.000
_cell.length_b   1.000
_cell.length_c   1.000
_cell.angle_alpha   90.00
_cell.angle_beta   90.00
_cell.angle_gamma   90.00
#
_symmetry.space_group_name_H-M   'P 1'
#
loop_
_entity.id
_entity.type
_entity.pdbx_description
1 polymer ?
#
loop_
_entity_poly.entity_id
_entity_poly.type
_entity_poly.pdbx_seq_one_letter_code
_entity_poly.pdbx_strand_id
1 'polypeptide(L)'
;MAQGQGAWACRRGAEGGEGALTVSTDTLTSGAAAILATAEPARKVALSRELAARWRAGMVIGDAIAMPRPARPERPRLCPPRDMPRRRNFGAPAGRIALLHALAHIELNAIDLAWDILARFA
;
A
#
# COMPACT_ATOMS: atom_id res chain seq x y z
N MET A 1 -40.70 5.30 -16.95
CA MET A 1 -39.35 5.76 -17.33
C MET A 1 -38.34 4.94 -16.53
N ALA A 2 -37.50 4.17 -17.24
CA ALA A 2 -36.29 3.41 -16.87
C ALA A 2 -36.17 2.81 -15.44
N GLN A 3 -36.26 1.48 -15.24
CA GLN A 3 -35.19 0.45 -15.37
C GLN A 3 -33.99 0.70 -14.41
N GLY A 4 -33.47 -0.24 -13.62
CA GLY A 4 -33.61 -1.69 -13.64
C GLY A 4 -32.93 -2.34 -12.44
N GLN A 5 -33.33 -3.58 -12.20
CA GLN A 5 -32.91 -4.49 -11.16
C GLN A 5 -31.50 -5.02 -11.44
N GLY A 6 -30.64 -5.09 -10.43
CA GLY A 6 -29.32 -5.70 -10.51
C GLY A 6 -29.11 -6.64 -9.35
N ALA A 7 -29.49 -7.90 -9.55
CA ALA A 7 -29.33 -8.99 -8.60
C ALA A 7 -27.84 -9.20 -8.24
N TRP A 8 -27.54 -9.17 -6.95
CA TRP A 8 -26.23 -9.54 -6.43
C TRP A 8 -26.11 -11.07 -6.44
N ALA A 9 -25.65 -11.63 -7.55
CA ALA A 9 -25.45 -13.06 -7.70
C ALA A 9 -24.13 -13.48 -7.04
N CYS A 10 -24.21 -13.83 -5.75
CA CYS A 10 -23.23 -14.69 -5.11
C CYS A 10 -23.38 -16.10 -5.70
N ARG A 11 -22.61 -16.42 -6.75
CA ARG A 11 -22.41 -17.80 -7.19
C ARG A 11 -21.09 -18.31 -6.66
N ARG A 12 -21.20 -19.18 -5.64
CA ARG A 12 -20.17 -20.15 -5.28
C ARG A 12 -20.00 -21.13 -6.44
N GLY A 13 -18.79 -21.22 -6.96
CA GLY A 13 -18.24 -22.45 -7.54
C GLY A 13 -17.13 -22.90 -6.60
N ALA A 14 -17.33 -24.03 -5.94
CA ALA A 14 -16.30 -24.67 -5.13
C ALA A 14 -15.45 -25.52 -6.05
N GLU A 15 -14.20 -25.12 -6.31
CA GLU A 15 -13.09 -26.03 -6.59
C GLU A 15 -11.83 -25.47 -5.92
N GLY A 16 -11.18 -26.30 -5.11
CA GLY A 16 -10.09 -25.91 -4.25
C GLY A 16 -8.82 -25.59 -5.04
N GLY A 17 -8.18 -24.48 -4.66
CA GLY A 17 -6.83 -24.14 -5.11
C GLY A 17 -6.63 -22.64 -5.31
N GLU A 18 -6.79 -21.81 -4.29
CA GLU A 18 -6.45 -20.38 -4.37
C GLU A 18 -5.06 -20.19 -3.73
N GLY A 19 -3.96 -20.22 -4.48
CA GLY A 19 -3.76 -19.48 -5.72
C GLY A 19 -3.21 -18.12 -5.32
N ALA A 20 -1.90 -18.06 -5.04
CA ALA A 20 -1.22 -16.80 -4.83
C ALA A 20 -1.53 -15.92 -6.05
N LEU A 21 -2.28 -14.83 -5.83
CA LEU A 21 -2.49 -13.78 -6.82
C LEU A 21 -1.11 -13.30 -7.26
N THR A 22 -0.58 -13.87 -8.34
CA THR A 22 0.59 -13.34 -9.02
C THR A 22 0.12 -12.06 -9.67
N VAL A 23 0.18 -10.96 -8.92
CA VAL A 23 -0.02 -9.62 -9.48
C VAL A 23 1.10 -9.46 -10.50
N SER A 24 0.78 -9.58 -11.79
CA SER A 24 1.74 -9.33 -12.85
C SER A 24 2.27 -7.92 -12.68
N THR A 25 3.56 -7.68 -12.88
CA THR A 25 4.17 -6.33 -12.72
C THR A 25 4.59 -5.76 -14.07
N ASP A 26 3.76 -6.02 -15.09
CA ASP A 26 4.02 -5.63 -16.48
C ASP A 26 3.71 -4.15 -16.72
N THR A 27 2.82 -3.57 -15.92
CA THR A 27 2.42 -2.17 -15.97
C THR A 27 2.75 -1.47 -14.65
N LEU A 28 2.79 -0.13 -14.70
CA LEU A 28 3.01 0.68 -13.51
C LEU A 28 1.88 0.51 -12.48
N THR A 29 0.63 0.46 -12.93
CA THR A 29 -0.54 0.31 -12.05
C THR A 29 -0.58 -1.07 -11.37
N SER A 30 -0.24 -2.13 -12.09
CA SER A 30 -0.16 -3.49 -11.53
C SER A 30 1.05 -3.66 -10.59
N GLY A 31 2.20 -3.06 -10.93
CA GLY A 31 3.34 -2.96 -10.02
C GLY A 31 3.03 -2.16 -8.75
N ALA A 32 2.32 -1.03 -8.86
CA ALA A 32 1.86 -0.24 -7.73
C ALA A 32 0.94 -1.07 -6.81
N ALA A 33 0.03 -1.87 -7.38
CA ALA A 33 -0.81 -2.77 -6.61
C ALA A 33 0.00 -3.81 -5.82
N ALA A 34 1.03 -4.41 -6.43
CA ALA A 34 1.92 -5.33 -5.76
C ALA A 34 2.72 -4.67 -4.61
N ILE A 35 3.17 -3.42 -4.81
CA ILE A 35 3.85 -2.64 -3.76
C ILE A 35 2.89 -2.39 -2.59
N LEU A 36 1.66 -1.93 -2.85
CA LEU A 36 0.67 -1.64 -1.82
C LEU A 36 0.25 -2.89 -1.04
N ALA A 37 0.27 -4.07 -1.66
CA ALA A 37 0.03 -5.35 -1.00
C ALA A 37 1.21 -5.84 -0.13
N THR A 38 2.39 -5.23 -0.23
CA THR A 38 3.57 -5.61 0.56
C THR A 38 3.50 -4.98 1.96
N ALA A 39 3.52 -5.79 3.03
CA ALA A 39 3.46 -5.28 4.41
C ALA A 39 4.82 -4.81 4.95
N GLU A 40 5.91 -5.48 4.56
CA GLU A 40 7.25 -5.24 5.12
C GLU A 40 7.84 -3.92 4.57
N PRO A 41 8.21 -2.94 5.43
CA PRO A 41 8.65 -1.63 4.98
C PRO A 41 9.90 -1.62 4.08
N ALA A 42 10.93 -2.40 4.41
CA ALA A 42 12.17 -2.40 3.62
C ALA A 42 11.93 -2.97 2.22
N ARG A 43 11.15 -4.05 2.12
CA ARG A 43 10.73 -4.66 0.85
C ARG A 43 9.86 -3.70 0.05
N LYS A 44 8.92 -3.01 0.68
CA LYS A 44 8.09 -1.98 0.03
C LYS A 44 8.94 -0.88 -0.59
N VAL A 45 9.93 -0.37 0.15
CA VAL A 45 10.89 0.64 -0.36
C VAL A 45 11.71 0.09 -1.52
N ALA A 46 12.23 -1.14 -1.41
CA ALA A 46 13.01 -1.76 -2.48
C ALA A 46 12.20 -1.90 -3.78
N LEU A 47 10.99 -2.47 -3.69
CA LEU A 47 10.09 -2.61 -4.83
C LEU A 47 9.68 -1.26 -5.43
N SER A 48 9.44 -0.25 -4.59
CA SER A 48 9.13 1.10 -5.04
C SER A 48 10.26 1.70 -5.88
N ARG A 49 11.51 1.54 -5.44
CA ARG A 49 12.68 2.03 -6.18
C ARG A 49 12.86 1.31 -7.50
N GLU A 50 12.72 -0.02 -7.49
CA GLU A 50 12.83 -0.85 -8.68
C GLU A 50 11.77 -0.47 -9.72
N LEU A 51 10.50 -0.38 -9.31
CA LEU A 51 9.40 -0.04 -10.21
C LEU A 51 9.54 1.38 -10.76
N ALA A 52 9.93 2.34 -9.90
CA ALA A 52 10.20 3.71 -10.34
C ALA A 52 11.36 3.78 -11.37
N ALA A 53 12.38 2.92 -11.24
CA ALA A 53 13.45 2.83 -12.23
C ALA A 53 12.94 2.25 -13.56
N ARG A 54 12.13 1.18 -13.53
CA ARG A 54 11.50 0.59 -14.72
C ARG A 54 10.58 1.59 -15.43
N TRP A 55 9.82 2.37 -14.68
CA TRP A 55 9.02 3.47 -15.22
C TRP A 55 9.83 4.54 -15.93
N ARG A 56 10.90 5.02 -15.30
CA ARG A 56 11.82 5.97 -15.95
C ARG A 56 12.48 5.40 -17.20
N ALA A 57 12.60 4.08 -17.31
CA ALA A 57 13.10 3.37 -18.48
C ALA A 57 12.04 3.10 -19.56
N GLY A 58 10.81 3.60 -19.40
CA GLY A 58 9.75 3.51 -20.43
C GLY A 58 8.68 2.45 -20.18
N MET A 59 8.52 1.94 -18.95
CA MET A 59 7.40 1.06 -18.61
C MET A 59 6.06 1.77 -18.84
N VAL A 60 5.11 1.04 -19.42
CA VAL A 60 3.74 1.50 -19.66
C VAL A 60 2.97 1.67 -18.35
N ILE A 61 2.08 2.67 -18.29
CA ILE A 61 1.34 2.99 -17.07
C ILE A 61 0.30 1.89 -16.76
N GLY A 62 -0.50 1.50 -17.75
CA GLY A 62 -1.65 0.60 -17.58
C GLY A 62 -2.92 1.35 -17.16
N ASP A 63 -4.02 0.62 -16.94
CA ASP A 63 -5.31 1.20 -16.58
C ASP A 63 -5.48 1.39 -15.07
N ALA A 64 -6.38 2.29 -14.68
CA ALA A 64 -6.75 2.55 -13.29
C ALA A 64 -7.33 1.30 -12.59
N ILE A 65 -6.92 1.08 -11.34
CA ILE A 65 -7.27 -0.06 -10.49
C ILE A 65 -7.84 0.43 -9.17
N ALA A 66 -8.96 -0.16 -8.74
CA ALA A 66 -9.51 0.09 -7.41
C ALA A 66 -8.62 -0.56 -6.33
N MET A 67 -7.91 0.26 -5.55
CA MET A 67 -7.00 -0.25 -4.53
C MET A 67 -7.67 -0.45 -3.17
N PRO A 68 -7.47 -1.60 -2.49
CA PRO A 68 -7.77 -1.73 -1.07
C PRO A 68 -6.78 -0.91 -0.22
N ARG A 69 -6.99 -0.89 1.09
CA ARG A 69 -6.05 -0.21 2.01
C ARG A 69 -4.65 -0.85 1.91
N PRO A 70 -3.57 -0.05 1.89
CA PRO A 70 -2.20 -0.56 1.83
C PRO A 70 -1.90 -1.51 3.00
N ALA A 71 -1.19 -2.59 2.70
CA ALA A 71 -0.75 -3.56 3.68
C ALA A 71 0.21 -2.93 4.69
N ARG A 72 0.07 -3.35 5.95
CA ARG A 72 0.86 -2.87 7.09
C ARG A 72 1.42 -4.07 7.86
N PRO A 73 2.62 -3.95 8.45
CA PRO A 73 3.14 -4.98 9.33
C PRO A 73 2.29 -5.06 10.61
N GLU A 74 2.30 -6.20 11.29
CA GLU A 74 1.55 -6.40 12.53
C GLU A 74 1.99 -5.45 13.66
N ARG A 75 3.24 -4.99 13.60
CA ARG A 75 3.83 -4.05 14.56
C ARG A 75 4.42 -2.83 13.85
N PRO A 76 4.39 -1.65 14.49
CA PRO A 76 3.77 -1.36 15.78
C PRO A 76 2.23 -1.38 15.70
N ARG A 77 1.57 -1.70 16.82
CA ARG A 77 0.11 -1.66 16.89
C ARG A 77 -0.37 -0.21 16.73
N LEU A 78 -1.37 -0.01 15.89
CA LEU A 78 -2.04 1.28 15.73
C LEU A 78 -2.94 1.53 16.94
N CYS A 79 -2.63 2.60 17.67
CA CYS A 79 -3.44 3.06 18.80
C CYS A 79 -4.16 4.37 18.44
N PRO A 80 -5.35 4.63 19.02
CA PRO A 80 -6.01 5.93 18.93
C PRO A 80 -5.10 7.06 19.44
N PRO A 81 -5.24 8.31 18.93
CA PRO A 81 -4.39 9.43 19.34
C PRO A 81 -4.37 9.71 20.85
N ARG A 82 -5.48 9.43 21.55
CA ARG A 82 -5.60 9.59 23.01
C ARG A 82 -4.75 8.59 23.81
N ASP A 83 -4.45 7.44 23.21
CA ASP A 83 -3.70 6.35 23.83
C ASP A 83 -2.22 6.37 23.38
N MET A 84 -1.85 7.30 22.51
CA MET A 84 -0.46 7.45 22.07
C MET A 84 0.43 8.00 23.19
N PRO A 85 1.62 7.43 23.41
CA PRO A 85 2.57 7.95 24.38
C PRO A 85 2.90 9.42 24.10
N ARG A 86 2.93 10.25 25.14
CA ARG A 86 3.33 11.66 25.01
C ARG A 86 4.80 11.72 24.58
N ARG A 87 5.05 12.35 23.43
CA ARG A 87 6.41 12.63 22.95
C ARG A 87 7.02 13.70 23.86
N ARG A 88 8.05 13.36 24.63
CA ARG A 88 8.78 14.27 25.53
C ARG A 88 10.28 14.20 25.23
N ASN A 89 10.98 15.29 25.50
CA ASN A 89 12.45 15.37 25.56
C ASN A 89 13.20 14.89 24.31
N PHE A 90 13.03 15.58 23.18
CA PHE A 90 13.79 15.30 21.93
C PHE A 90 15.32 15.47 22.06
N GLY A 91 15.79 16.12 23.12
CA GLY A 91 17.22 16.24 23.41
C GLY A 91 17.88 14.93 23.86
N ALA A 92 17.12 14.00 24.45
CA ALA A 92 17.63 12.72 24.93
C ALA A 92 17.68 11.66 23.80
N PRO A 93 18.58 10.65 23.88
CA PRO A 93 18.69 9.60 22.85
C PRO A 93 17.36 8.91 22.54
N ALA A 94 16.56 8.57 23.56
CA ALA A 94 15.26 7.95 23.37
C ALA A 94 14.26 8.85 22.60
N GLY A 95 14.28 10.16 22.84
CA GLY A 95 13.44 11.12 22.13
C GLY A 95 13.82 11.25 20.64
N ARG A 96 15.13 11.20 20.33
CA ARG A 96 15.62 11.18 18.95
C ARG A 96 15.23 9.91 18.20
N ILE A 97 15.32 8.75 18.85
CA ILE A 97 14.86 7.46 18.28
C ILE A 97 13.37 7.52 17.97
N ALA A 98 12.55 8.01 18.91
CA ALA A 98 11.10 8.16 18.69
C ALA A 98 10.78 9.12 17.53
N LEU A 99 11.55 10.20 17.37
CA LEU A 99 11.41 11.13 16.24
C LEU A 99 11.74 10.46 14.91
N LEU A 100 12.88 9.76 14.82
CA LEU A 100 13.27 9.03 13.61
C LEU A 100 12.23 7.96 13.24
N HIS A 101 11.69 7.26 14.23
CA HIS A 101 10.62 6.29 14.03
C HIS A 101 9.34 6.94 13.49
N ALA A 102 8.95 8.10 14.03
CA ALA A 102 7.80 8.84 13.54
C ALA A 102 7.99 9.30 12.09
N LEU A 103 9.19 9.79 11.73
CA LEU A 103 9.53 10.16 10.36
C LEU A 103 9.44 8.94 9.43
N ALA A 104 9.98 7.79 9.83
CA ALA A 104 9.89 6.57 9.03
C ALA A 104 8.44 6.16 8.72
N HIS A 105 7.50 6.34 9.65
CA HIS A 105 6.07 6.10 9.40
C HIS A 105 5.44 7.12 8.45
N ILE A 106 5.84 8.40 8.55
CA ILE A 106 5.38 9.45 7.62
C ILE A 106 5.84 9.12 6.20
N GLU A 107 7.11 8.76 6.03
CA GLU A 107 7.68 8.37 4.73
C GLU A 107 7.00 7.11 4.17
N LEU A 108 6.73 6.10 5.01
CA LEU A 108 6.03 4.91 4.56
C LEU A 108 4.60 5.23 4.09
N ASN A 109 3.89 6.10 4.80
CA ASN A 109 2.57 6.58 4.38
C ASN A 109 2.65 7.38 3.06
N ALA A 110 3.70 8.19 2.86
CA ALA A 110 3.90 8.95 1.63
C ALA A 110 4.13 8.02 0.43
N ILE A 111 4.93 6.97 0.59
CA ILE A 111 5.12 5.93 -0.43
C ILE A 111 3.78 5.29 -0.79
N ASP A 112 2.99 4.90 0.20
CA ASP A 112 1.68 4.29 -0.06
C ASP A 112 0.73 5.25 -0.78
N LEU A 113 0.67 6.50 -0.34
CA LEU A 113 -0.19 7.50 -0.97
C LEU A 113 0.20 7.76 -2.42
N ALA A 114 1.50 7.83 -2.73
CA ALA A 114 1.98 8.05 -4.10
C ALA A 114 1.54 6.91 -5.03
N TRP A 115 1.73 5.66 -4.62
CA TRP A 115 1.31 4.50 -5.41
C TRP A 115 -0.20 4.34 -5.47
N ASP A 116 -0.92 4.71 -4.41
CA ASP A 116 -2.39 4.65 -4.37
C ASP A 116 -3.04 5.64 -5.34
N ILE A 117 -2.57 6.88 -5.36
CA ILE A 117 -3.02 7.90 -6.30
C ILE A 117 -2.73 7.46 -7.74
N LEU A 118 -1.50 6.98 -8.00
CA LEU A 118 -1.12 6.51 -9.33
C LEU A 118 -2.03 5.37 -9.78
N ALA A 119 -2.21 4.34 -8.95
CA ALA A 119 -3.02 3.19 -9.32
C ALA A 119 -4.48 3.56 -9.55
N ARG A 120 -5.05 4.48 -8.76
CA ARG A 120 -6.48 4.85 -8.87
C ARG A 120 -6.80 5.80 -10.03
N PHE A 121 -5.85 6.60 -10.48
CA PHE A 121 -6.10 7.71 -11.41
C PHE A 121 -5.18 7.74 -12.64
N ALA A 122 -4.55 6.61 -12.97
CA ALA A 122 -3.77 6.41 -14.18
C ALA A 122 -4.58 6.66 -15.47
#